data_AF-A0A8R1I2X7-F1
#
_entry.id   AF-A0A8R1I2X7-F1
#
_cell.length_a   1.000
_cell.length_b   1.000
_cell.length_c   1.000
_cell.angle_alpha   90.00
_cell.angle_beta   90.00
_cell.angle_gamma   90.00
#
_symmetry.space_group_name_H-M   'P 1'
#
loop_
_entity.id
_entity.type
_entity.pdbx_description
1 polymer ?
#
loop_
_entity_poly.entity_id
_entity_poly.type
_entity_poly.pdbx_seq_one_letter_code
_entity_poly.pdbx_strand_id
1 'polypeptide(L)'
;MLRAVIIGNGKRLSLTFSRSYAPPKTAPAAAVKLDKSFVEEDAEKLATHVCINAYIQGDEPGPKILPDSEYPDWLFKLDLRPPREFEDLDPEKDGWLYWRSLRKRQIEQNRRIQNLKTKFLHLQNSPSMKK
;
A
#
# COMPACT_ATOMS: atom_id res chain seq x y z
N MET A 1 -24.71 -38.00 -37.30
CA MET A 1 -23.51 -38.12 -36.44
C MET A 1 -22.27 -37.92 -37.30
N LEU A 2 -21.64 -36.75 -37.25
CA LEU A 2 -20.28 -36.55 -37.75
C LEU A 2 -19.55 -35.74 -36.68
N ARG A 3 -18.57 -36.37 -36.02
CA ARG A 3 -17.69 -35.72 -35.04
C ARG A 3 -16.62 -34.95 -35.82
N ALA A 4 -16.61 -33.63 -35.68
CA ALA A 4 -15.48 -32.81 -36.10
C ALA A 4 -14.50 -32.69 -34.92
N VAL A 5 -13.36 -33.35 -35.03
CA VAL A 5 -12.19 -33.15 -34.16
C VAL A 5 -11.43 -31.96 -34.72
N ILE A 6 -11.39 -30.84 -33.98
CA ILE A 6 -10.53 -29.70 -34.29
C ILE A 6 -9.33 -29.76 -33.36
N ILE A 7 -8.19 -30.19 -33.89
CA ILE A 7 -6.85 -30.03 -33.32
C ILE A 7 -6.29 -28.73 -33.90
N GLY A 8 -5.84 -27.79 -33.06
CA GLY A 8 -5.14 -26.61 -33.58
C GLY A 8 -4.88 -25.45 -32.63
N ASN A 9 -3.82 -25.58 -31.82
CA ASN A 9 -2.87 -24.54 -31.39
C ASN A 9 -3.41 -23.22 -30.79
N GLY A 10 -3.56 -23.21 -29.46
CA GLY A 10 -3.68 -22.00 -28.66
C GLY A 10 -2.39 -21.18 -28.66
N LYS A 11 -2.33 -20.13 -29.47
CA LYS A 11 -1.36 -19.04 -29.29
C LYS A 11 -1.82 -18.18 -28.10
N ARG A 12 -1.21 -18.40 -26.94
CA ARG A 12 -1.39 -17.52 -25.76
C ARG A 12 -0.73 -16.18 -26.08
N LEU A 13 -1.53 -15.19 -26.51
CA LEU A 13 -1.08 -13.82 -26.69
C LEU A 13 -0.67 -13.26 -25.32
N SER A 14 0.63 -13.21 -25.04
CA SER A 14 1.16 -12.43 -23.91
C SER A 14 1.08 -10.96 -24.29
N LEU A 15 -0.02 -10.30 -23.90
CA LEU A 15 -0.16 -8.85 -24.01
C LEU A 15 0.73 -8.19 -22.95
N THR A 16 2.02 -8.02 -23.24
CA THR A 16 2.89 -7.13 -22.45
C THR A 16 2.52 -5.70 -22.81
N PHE A 17 1.51 -5.15 -22.13
CA PHE A 17 1.23 -3.73 -22.20
C PHE A 17 2.34 -2.97 -21.45
N SER A 18 3.44 -2.64 -22.14
CA SER A 18 4.41 -1.68 -21.63
C SER A 18 3.80 -0.29 -21.75
N ARG A 19 3.32 0.26 -20.64
CA ARG A 19 2.88 1.65 -20.59
C ARG A 19 4.12 2.55 -20.70
N SER A 20 4.39 3.06 -21.90
CA SER A 20 5.44 4.07 -22.12
C SER A 20 4.89 5.44 -21.70
N TYR A 21 5.25 5.90 -20.51
CA TYR A 21 5.03 7.29 -20.13
C TYR A 21 6.10 8.17 -20.78
N ALA A 22 5.72 9.37 -21.24
CA ALA A 22 6.68 10.41 -21.56
C ALA A 22 7.53 10.69 -20.30
N PRO A 23 8.87 10.84 -20.42
CA PRO A 23 9.68 11.19 -19.27
C PRO A 23 9.12 12.50 -18.69
N PRO A 24 8.87 12.57 -17.37
CA PRO A 24 8.42 13.82 -16.77
C PRO A 24 9.45 14.89 -17.11
N LYS A 25 8.99 16.02 -17.64
CA LYS A 25 9.82 17.21 -17.82
C LYS A 25 10.45 17.50 -16.46
N THR A 26 11.76 17.34 -16.36
CA THR A 26 12.53 17.66 -15.15
C THR A 26 12.51 19.18 -14.99
N ALA A 27 11.43 19.73 -14.44
CA ALA A 27 11.55 20.96 -13.69
C ALA A 27 12.53 20.69 -12.55
N PRO A 28 13.48 21.59 -12.25
CA PRO A 28 14.31 21.44 -11.08
C PRO A 28 13.36 21.24 -9.91
N ALA A 29 13.48 20.10 -9.22
CA ALA A 29 12.81 19.88 -7.96
C ALA A 29 13.37 20.94 -7.02
N ALA A 30 12.73 22.12 -7.00
CA ALA A 30 12.83 23.02 -5.88
C ALA A 30 12.53 22.12 -4.69
N ALA A 31 13.57 21.88 -3.88
CA ALA A 31 13.42 21.14 -2.65
C ALA A 31 12.33 21.86 -1.88
N VAL A 32 11.12 21.31 -1.94
CA VAL A 32 10.02 21.74 -1.09
C VAL A 32 10.55 21.48 0.29
N LYS A 33 11.01 22.54 0.96
CA LYS A 33 11.36 22.47 2.36
C LYS A 33 10.13 21.87 3.01
N LEU A 34 10.31 20.70 3.62
CA LEU A 34 9.29 20.12 4.45
C LEU A 34 9.06 21.15 5.54
N ASP A 35 7.99 21.93 5.42
CA ASP A 35 7.54 22.78 6.50
C ASP A 35 7.25 21.82 7.64
N LYS A 36 8.21 21.75 8.58
CA LYS A 36 7.97 21.24 9.92
C LYS A 36 6.97 22.22 10.51
N SER A 37 5.71 21.98 10.19
CA SER A 37 4.56 22.69 10.70
C SER A 37 4.76 22.76 12.20
N PHE A 38 4.61 23.96 12.75
CA PHE A 38 4.66 24.22 14.17
C PHE A 38 3.80 23.17 14.91
N VAL A 39 4.42 22.49 15.88
CA VAL A 39 3.73 21.53 16.75
C VAL A 39 3.56 22.21 18.09
N GLU A 40 2.31 22.34 18.54
CA GLU A 40 1.99 22.87 19.86
C GLU A 40 2.56 21.96 20.96
N GLU A 41 3.26 22.53 21.94
CA GLU A 41 3.89 21.79 23.05
C GLU A 41 3.12 21.93 24.37
N ASP A 42 2.11 22.81 24.42
CA ASP A 42 1.31 23.07 25.62
C ASP A 42 0.38 21.89 25.94
N ALA A 43 0.67 21.16 27.01
CA ALA A 43 -0.09 19.96 27.42
C ALA A 43 -1.58 20.22 27.65
N GLU A 44 -1.94 21.36 28.25
CA GLU A 44 -3.35 21.72 28.51
C GLU A 44 -4.12 21.95 27.21
N LYS A 45 -3.49 22.58 26.21
CA LYS A 45 -4.10 22.81 24.90
C LYS A 45 -4.27 21.49 24.14
N LEU A 46 -3.26 20.62 24.18
CA LEU A 46 -3.29 19.31 23.53
C LEU A 46 -4.35 18.36 24.13
N ALA A 47 -4.62 18.47 25.43
CA ALA A 47 -5.62 17.65 26.11
C ALA A 47 -7.07 18.15 25.88
N THR A 48 -7.25 19.41 25.50
CA THR A 48 -8.57 20.05 25.39
C THR A 48 -9.01 20.30 23.94
N HIS A 49 -8.07 20.45 23.01
CA HIS A 49 -8.34 20.82 21.62
C HIS A 49 -7.55 19.94 20.64
N VAL A 50 -8.11 19.78 19.45
CA VAL A 50 -7.48 19.04 18.34
C VAL A 50 -6.67 20.01 17.48
N CYS A 51 -5.35 20.02 17.67
CA CYS A 51 -4.40 20.91 16.96
C CYS A 51 -4.07 20.45 15.53
N ILE A 52 -5.09 20.29 14.67
CA ILE A 52 -4.95 19.84 13.26
C ILE A 52 -5.19 20.99 12.26
N ASN A 53 -5.59 22.18 12.71
CA ASN A 53 -5.97 23.26 11.81
C ASN A 53 -4.78 23.70 10.93
N ALA A 54 -4.94 23.55 9.60
CA ALA A 54 -3.96 23.96 8.60
C ALA A 54 -4.27 25.34 7.99
N TYR A 55 -5.43 25.92 8.32
CA TYR A 55 -5.83 27.22 7.82
C TYR A 55 -5.28 28.32 8.73
N ILE A 56 -4.66 29.34 8.12
CA ILE A 56 -4.19 30.56 8.80
C ILE A 56 -5.38 31.41 9.29
N GLN A 57 -6.55 31.23 8.67
CA GLN A 57 -7.79 31.93 9.01
C GLN A 57 -8.67 31.01 9.86
N GLY A 58 -8.63 31.18 11.18
CA GLY A 58 -9.46 30.46 12.14
C GLY A 58 -9.06 30.80 13.57
N ASP A 59 -9.98 30.59 14.51
CA ASP A 59 -9.64 30.68 15.94
C ASP A 59 -8.63 29.57 16.28
N GLU A 60 -7.46 29.96 16.77
CA GLU A 60 -6.58 29.09 17.55
C GLU A 60 -7.19 28.94 18.95
N PRO A 61 -7.32 27.74 19.53
CA PRO A 61 -6.91 26.41 19.07
C PRO A 61 -8.04 25.72 18.27
N GLY A 62 -7.72 24.64 17.53
CA GLY A 62 -8.68 23.90 16.70
C GLY A 62 -9.90 23.32 17.45
N PRO A 63 -10.73 22.46 16.81
CA PRO A 63 -11.96 21.96 17.42
C PRO A 63 -11.74 21.36 18.82
N LYS A 64 -12.60 21.74 19.78
CA LYS A 64 -12.58 21.22 21.16
C LYS A 64 -12.91 19.73 21.19
N ILE A 65 -12.25 19.01 22.08
CA ILE A 65 -12.57 17.61 22.38
C ILE A 65 -13.85 17.59 23.22
N LEU A 66 -14.85 16.85 22.73
CA LEU A 66 -16.17 16.73 23.32
C LEU A 66 -16.20 15.52 24.28
N PRO A 67 -17.24 15.37 25.14
CA PRO A 67 -17.39 14.17 25.95
C PRO A 67 -17.65 12.93 25.08
N ASP A 68 -17.25 11.75 25.57
CA ASP A 68 -17.35 10.47 24.85
C ASP A 68 -18.75 10.16 24.29
N SER A 69 -19.82 10.66 24.94
CA SER A 69 -21.22 10.49 24.53
C SER A 69 -21.57 11.14 23.19
N GLU A 70 -20.80 12.15 22.76
CA GLU A 70 -21.04 12.83 21.47
C GLU A 70 -20.38 12.10 20.30
N TYR A 71 -19.43 11.21 20.59
CA TYR A 71 -18.76 10.41 19.58
C TYR A 71 -19.50 9.08 19.34
N PRO A 72 -19.49 8.59 18.10
CA PRO A 72 -20.17 7.34 17.80
C PRO A 72 -19.45 6.14 18.42
N ASP A 73 -20.22 5.17 18.94
CA ASP A 73 -19.73 3.97 19.64
C ASP A 73 -18.65 3.17 18.91
N TRP A 74 -18.65 3.18 17.56
CA TRP A 74 -17.69 2.42 16.77
C TRP A 74 -16.25 2.94 16.93
N LEU A 75 -16.08 4.22 17.31
CA LEU A 75 -14.77 4.83 17.52
C LEU A 75 -14.00 4.10 18.62
N PHE A 76 -14.67 3.79 19.73
CA PHE A 76 -14.08 3.11 20.89
C PHE A 76 -13.98 1.58 20.71
N LYS A 77 -14.54 1.05 19.62
CA LYS A 77 -14.48 -0.39 19.27
C LYS A 77 -13.39 -0.70 18.23
N LEU A 78 -12.63 0.31 17.79
CA LEU A 78 -11.52 0.12 16.86
C LEU A 78 -10.40 -0.71 17.50
N ASP A 79 -9.83 -1.64 16.73
CA ASP A 79 -8.67 -2.40 17.16
C ASP A 79 -7.39 -1.55 17.05
N LEU A 80 -6.86 -1.13 18.19
CA LEU A 80 -5.63 -0.34 18.28
C LEU A 80 -4.35 -1.21 18.30
N ARG A 81 -4.51 -2.53 18.23
CA ARG A 81 -3.37 -3.46 18.21
C ARG A 81 -2.61 -3.36 16.89
N PRO A 82 -1.31 -3.71 16.89
CA PRO A 82 -0.56 -3.85 15.65
C PRO A 82 -1.27 -4.83 14.70
N PRO A 83 -1.17 -4.64 13.38
CA PRO A 83 -1.77 -5.55 12.42
C PRO A 83 -1.30 -6.99 12.66
N ARG A 84 -2.26 -7.91 12.79
CA ARG A 84 -2.00 -9.35 12.91
C ARG A 84 -1.26 -9.88 11.69
N GLU A 85 -0.45 -10.92 11.90
CA GLU A 85 0.23 -11.59 10.80
C GLU A 85 -0.76 -12.35 9.90
N PHE A 86 -0.33 -12.68 8.69
CA PHE A 86 -1.17 -13.41 7.73
C PHE A 86 -1.60 -14.78 8.23
N GLU A 87 -0.73 -15.46 8.96
CA GLU A 87 -0.95 -16.83 9.44
C GLU A 87 -2.00 -16.90 10.55
N ASP A 88 -2.22 -15.80 11.27
CA ASP A 88 -3.21 -15.69 12.34
C ASP A 88 -4.59 -15.22 11.84
N LEU A 89 -4.70 -14.84 10.57
CA LEU A 89 -5.94 -14.36 9.96
C LEU A 89 -6.78 -15.54 9.46
N ASP A 90 -8.06 -15.53 9.81
CA ASP A 90 -9.02 -16.57 9.45
C ASP A 90 -9.94 -16.06 8.32
N PRO A 91 -10.05 -16.76 7.18
CA PRO A 91 -10.90 -16.31 6.06
C PRO A 91 -12.38 -16.18 6.43
N GLU A 92 -12.87 -16.96 7.40
CA GLU A 92 -14.29 -16.93 7.79
C GLU A 92 -14.59 -15.80 8.80
N LYS A 93 -13.63 -15.45 9.65
CA LYS A 93 -13.80 -14.42 10.69
C LYS A 93 -13.37 -13.04 10.24
N ASP A 94 -12.21 -12.95 9.59
CA ASP A 94 -11.58 -11.68 9.21
C ASP A 94 -11.94 -11.26 7.77
N GLY A 95 -12.51 -12.19 6.99
CA GLY A 95 -13.11 -11.96 5.68
C GLY A 95 -12.18 -11.20 4.73
N TRP A 96 -12.49 -9.91 4.49
CA TRP A 96 -11.75 -9.06 3.56
C TRP A 96 -10.27 -8.83 3.94
N LEU A 97 -9.96 -8.77 5.23
CA LEU A 97 -8.59 -8.52 5.72
C LEU A 97 -7.63 -9.66 5.31
N TYR A 98 -8.11 -10.90 5.38
CA TYR A 98 -7.38 -12.09 4.95
C TYR A 98 -7.05 -12.03 3.45
N TRP A 99 -8.04 -11.77 2.59
CA TRP A 99 -7.81 -11.72 1.14
C TRP A 99 -6.90 -10.56 0.72
N ARG A 100 -6.99 -9.42 1.40
CA ARG A 100 -6.10 -8.27 1.17
C ARG A 100 -4.65 -8.60 1.53
N SER A 101 -4.42 -9.24 2.68
CA SER A 101 -3.09 -9.66 3.12
C SER A 101 -2.50 -10.76 2.23
N LEU A 102 -3.31 -11.74 1.81
CA LEU A 102 -2.91 -12.77 0.84
C LEU A 102 -2.42 -12.13 -0.47
N ARG A 103 -3.19 -11.20 -1.03
CA ARG A 103 -2.83 -10.49 -2.26
C ARG A 103 -1.53 -9.69 -2.09
N LYS A 104 -1.34 -9.04 -0.93
CA LYS A 104 -0.10 -8.30 -0.63
C LYS A 104 1.11 -9.25 -0.64
N ARG A 105 1.00 -10.42 0.00
CA ARG A 105 2.07 -11.45 0.05
C ARG A 105 2.40 -11.99 -1.35
N GLN A 106 1.40 -12.24 -2.19
CA GLN A 106 1.60 -12.66 -3.58
C GLN A 106 2.35 -11.60 -4.41
N ILE A 107 1.98 -10.33 -4.29
CA ILE A 107 2.65 -9.23 -5.00
C ILE A 107 4.11 -9.12 -4.55
N GLU A 108 4.37 -9.23 -3.25
CA GLU A 108 5.70 -9.17 -2.68
C GLU A 108 6.57 -10.34 -3.15
N GLN A 109 6.05 -11.56 -3.12
CA GLN A 109 6.73 -12.73 -3.65
C GLN A 109 7.06 -12.58 -5.14
N ASN A 110 6.11 -12.08 -5.95
CA ASN A 110 6.33 -11.83 -7.36
C ASN A 110 7.42 -10.78 -7.59
N ARG A 111 7.42 -9.68 -6.83
CA ARG A 111 8.50 -8.66 -6.87
C ARG A 111 9.85 -9.27 -6.52
N ARG A 112 9.92 -10.10 -5.48
CA ARG A 112 11.15 -10.81 -5.08
C ARG A 112 11.64 -11.73 -6.20
N ILE A 113 10.76 -12.53 -6.80
CA ILE A 113 11.11 -13.43 -7.91
C ILE A 113 11.64 -12.63 -9.10
N GLN A 114 10.97 -11.54 -9.49
CA GLN A 114 11.42 -10.70 -10.61
C GLN A 114 12.79 -10.07 -10.33
N ASN A 115 13.01 -9.57 -9.12
CA ASN A 115 14.31 -9.02 -8.71
C ASN A 115 15.42 -10.08 -8.74
N LEU A 116 15.13 -11.32 -8.36
CA LEU A 116 16.13 -12.41 -8.40
C LEU A 116 16.42 -12.84 -9.85
N LYS A 117 15.40 -12.91 -10.70
CA LYS A 117 15.56 -13.23 -12.12
C LYS A 117 16.50 -12.26 -12.84
N THR A 118 16.37 -10.96 -12.56
CA THR A 118 17.22 -9.94 -13.18
C THR A 118 18.63 -9.91 -12.58
N LYS A 119 18.77 -10.12 -11.26
CA LYS A 119 20.07 -10.09 -10.58
C LYS A 119 21.02 -11.20 -11.03
N PHE A 120 20.51 -12.41 -11.28
CA PHE A 120 21.35 -13.57 -11.62
C PHE A 120 21.40 -13.88 -13.12
N LEU A 121 20.98 -12.94 -13.99
CA LEU A 121 20.99 -13.13 -15.44
C LEU A 121 22.38 -13.51 -15.97
N HIS A 122 23.43 -12.88 -15.43
CA HIS A 122 24.83 -13.15 -15.78
C HIS A 122 25.32 -14.52 -15.32
N LEU A 123 24.74 -15.07 -14.23
CA LEU A 123 25.14 -16.36 -13.67
C LEU A 123 24.46 -17.53 -14.39
N GLN A 124 23.24 -17.33 -14.93
CA GLN A 124 22.49 -18.38 -15.64
C GLN A 124 23.13 -18.82 -16.97
N ASN A 125 23.94 -17.95 -17.59
CA ASN A 125 24.66 -18.26 -18.82
C ASN A 125 26.14 -18.63 -18.61
N SER A 126 26.61 -18.72 -17.36
CA SER A 126 28.00 -19.04 -17.04
C SER A 126 28.34 -20.50 -17.41
N PRO A 127 29.49 -20.76 -18.04
CA PRO A 127 29.97 -22.12 -18.34
C PRO A 127 30.04 -23.04 -17.11
N SER A 128 30.17 -22.49 -15.90
CA SER A 128 30.26 -23.26 -14.65
C SER A 128 28.92 -23.89 -14.21
N MET A 129 27.78 -23.39 -14.69
CA MET A 129 26.44 -23.88 -14.33
C MET A 129 25.87 -24.88 -15.36
N LYS A 130 26.50 -25.01 -16.53
CA LYS A 130 26.13 -25.98 -17.57
C LYS A 130 26.97 -27.25 -17.36
N LYS A 131 26.42 -28.23 -16.66
CA LYS A 131 26.94 -29.61 -16.64
C LYS A 131 26.20 -30.43 -17.68
#